data_AF-A0A354GKA3-F1
#
_entry.id   AF-A0A354GKA3-F1
#
_cell.length_a   1.000
_cell.length_b   1.000
_cell.length_c   1.000
_cell.angle_alpha   90.00
_cell.angle_beta   90.00
_cell.angle_gamma   90.00
#
_symmetry.space_group_name_H-M   'P 1'
#
loop_
_entity.id
_entity.type
_entity.pdbx_description
1 polymer ?
#
loop_
_entity_poly.entity_id
_entity_poly.type
_entity_poly.pdbx_seq_one_letter_code
_entity_poly.pdbx_strand_id
1 'polypeptide(L)'
;MFGRIVSWAGRLIHRQSPSPTLPACDKCGNPATLVIFQLNSDDTNTEKKYCGPCGTQNVWLPNPNLPGPVTEFPGGDREITMALEKIVWSEAPEKMLILRELQGSRRLSFMTGYFEASALWWFLKGAPIPRPPTHDAWLNTVVALGWKLRSACVYDRRQENFFAEIRLFRGQTEVKVEVRPSDALILALRAGVPLCFTEKVLAAYGVSDPEPP
;
A
#
# COMPACT_ATOMS: atom_id res chain seq x y z
N MET A 1 8.51 -24.06 -58.67
CA MET A 1 7.69 -24.69 -57.62
C MET A 1 8.23 -24.19 -56.28
N PHE A 2 7.69 -23.07 -55.77
CA PHE A 2 8.20 -22.30 -54.62
C PHE A 2 7.05 -22.02 -53.62
N GLY A 3 7.38 -21.98 -52.32
CA GLY A 3 6.59 -21.31 -51.25
C GLY A 3 6.16 -22.26 -50.13
N ARG A 4 6.88 -22.35 -49.00
CA ARG A 4 6.84 -21.52 -47.75
C ARG A 4 5.72 -21.90 -46.75
N ILE A 5 6.19 -22.42 -45.62
CA ILE A 5 5.57 -22.49 -44.27
C ILE A 5 5.13 -21.08 -43.83
N VAL A 6 3.96 -20.91 -43.16
CA VAL A 6 3.71 -20.42 -41.76
C VAL A 6 2.19 -20.25 -41.50
N SER A 7 1.77 -20.53 -40.27
CA SER A 7 0.73 -19.86 -39.46
C SER A 7 -0.65 -20.53 -39.34
N TRP A 8 -0.83 -21.23 -38.22
CA TRP A 8 -2.14 -21.37 -37.57
C TRP A 8 -2.18 -20.38 -36.40
N ALA A 9 -2.82 -19.24 -36.64
CA ALA A 9 -3.19 -18.28 -35.62
C ALA A 9 -4.69 -17.99 -35.73
N GLY A 10 -5.37 -17.96 -34.58
CA GLY A 10 -6.56 -17.13 -34.40
C GLY A 10 -7.87 -17.85 -34.12
N ARG A 11 -8.11 -18.19 -32.84
CA ARG A 11 -9.13 -17.53 -31.99
C ARG A 11 -9.38 -18.34 -30.72
N LEU A 12 -8.48 -18.18 -29.75
CA LEU A 12 -8.92 -18.20 -28.35
C LEU A 12 -9.31 -16.76 -28.05
N ILE A 13 -10.62 -16.52 -28.01
CA ILE A 13 -11.17 -15.30 -27.42
C ILE A 13 -10.80 -15.38 -25.94
N HIS A 14 -9.70 -14.72 -25.56
CA HIS A 14 -9.48 -14.35 -24.17
C HIS A 14 -10.67 -13.51 -23.74
N ARG A 15 -11.63 -14.13 -23.04
CA ARG A 15 -12.50 -13.38 -22.13
C ARG A 15 -11.56 -12.71 -21.13
N GLN A 16 -11.24 -11.44 -21.36
CA GLN A 16 -10.68 -10.60 -20.33
C GLN A 16 -11.70 -10.59 -19.19
N SER A 17 -11.36 -11.22 -18.08
CA SER A 17 -12.10 -11.03 -16.84
C SER A 17 -12.18 -9.53 -16.57
N PRO A 18 -13.35 -8.98 -16.23
CA PRO A 18 -13.47 -7.55 -15.96
C PRO A 18 -12.49 -7.20 -14.84
N SER A 19 -11.64 -6.20 -15.10
CA SER A 19 -10.73 -5.66 -14.10
C SER A 19 -11.57 -5.23 -12.89
N PRO A 20 -11.23 -5.65 -11.65
CA PRO A 20 -12.05 -5.31 -10.49
C PRO A 20 -12.11 -3.80 -10.35
N THR A 21 -13.32 -3.25 -10.46
CA THR A 21 -13.56 -1.81 -10.32
C THR A 21 -13.12 -1.38 -8.93
N LEU A 22 -12.12 -0.51 -8.87
CA LEU A 22 -11.71 0.15 -7.64
C LEU A 22 -12.95 0.78 -6.98
N PRO A 23 -13.09 0.68 -5.66
CA PRO A 23 -14.25 1.26 -5.00
C PRO A 23 -14.24 2.78 -5.16
N ALA A 24 -15.42 3.40 -5.17
CA ALA A 24 -15.53 4.84 -5.37
C ALA A 24 -15.00 5.61 -4.17
N CYS A 25 -14.36 6.75 -4.41
CA CYS A 25 -13.97 7.70 -3.38
C CYS A 25 -15.21 8.31 -2.74
N ASP A 26 -15.28 8.28 -1.41
CA ASP A 26 -16.41 8.80 -0.62
C ASP A 26 -16.61 10.32 -0.78
N LYS A 27 -15.61 11.05 -1.31
CA LYS A 27 -15.66 12.50 -1.50
C LYS A 27 -16.03 12.92 -2.92
N CYS A 28 -15.53 12.23 -3.94
CA CYS A 28 -15.65 12.68 -5.33
C CYS A 28 -16.03 11.58 -6.34
N GLY A 29 -16.20 10.33 -5.90
CA GLY A 29 -16.57 9.21 -6.76
C GLY A 29 -15.45 8.60 -7.61
N ASN A 30 -14.29 9.26 -7.72
CA ASN A 30 -13.12 8.71 -8.44
C ASN A 30 -12.65 7.38 -7.83
N PRO A 31 -11.98 6.52 -8.62
CA PRO A 31 -11.35 5.30 -8.11
C PRO A 31 -10.53 5.55 -6.84
N ALA A 32 -10.92 4.94 -5.72
CA ALA A 32 -10.23 5.08 -4.46
C ALA A 32 -8.93 4.25 -4.48
N THR A 33 -7.85 4.90 -4.09
CA THR A 33 -6.51 4.32 -3.97
C THR A 33 -6.03 4.28 -2.52
N LEU A 34 -6.78 4.94 -1.62
CA LEU A 34 -6.54 5.01 -0.20
C LEU A 34 -7.81 4.53 0.53
N VAL A 35 -7.66 3.57 1.42
CA VAL A 35 -8.73 3.10 2.30
C VAL A 35 -8.25 3.26 3.73
N ILE A 36 -9.00 4.04 4.51
CA ILE A 36 -8.70 4.35 5.91
C ILE A 36 -9.73 3.63 6.76
N PHE A 37 -9.25 2.77 7.65
CA PHE A 37 -10.10 2.15 8.66
C PHE A 37 -9.98 2.96 9.94
N GLN A 38 -11.05 3.64 10.33
CA GLN A 38 -11.15 4.33 11.62
C GLN A 38 -11.81 3.40 12.63
N LEU A 39 -11.07 3.07 13.68
CA LEU A 39 -11.58 2.38 14.86
C LEU A 39 -12.28 3.38 15.77
N ASN A 40 -13.60 3.26 15.81
CA ASN A 40 -14.46 4.04 16.69
C ASN A 40 -14.28 3.59 18.15
N SER A 41 -14.80 4.38 19.08
CA SER A 41 -14.73 4.10 20.52
C SER A 41 -15.58 2.91 20.97
N ASP A 42 -16.48 2.44 20.11
CA ASP A 42 -17.40 1.31 20.32
C ASP A 42 -16.92 0.02 19.63
N ASP A 43 -15.63 -0.09 19.31
CA ASP A 43 -15.01 -1.20 18.57
C ASP A 43 -15.60 -1.46 17.18
N THR A 44 -16.38 -0.51 16.64
CA THR A 44 -16.81 -0.56 15.23
C THR A 44 -15.73 0.04 14.33
N ASN A 45 -15.60 -0.53 13.13
CA ASN A 45 -14.71 -0.02 12.10
C ASN A 45 -15.52 0.75 11.07
N THR A 46 -15.16 2.01 10.84
CA THR A 46 -15.64 2.75 9.67
C THR A 46 -14.56 2.74 8.60
N GLU A 47 -14.94 2.35 7.40
CA GLU A 47 -14.09 2.38 6.22
C GLU A 47 -14.34 3.70 5.48
N LYS A 48 -13.29 4.50 5.28
CA LYS A 48 -13.32 5.70 4.44
C LYS A 48 -12.41 5.53 3.24
N LYS A 49 -12.94 5.79 2.05
CA LYS A 49 -12.30 5.54 0.76
C LYS A 49 -11.99 6.86 0.08
N TYR A 50 -10.73 7.08 -0.25
CA TYR A 50 -10.28 8.28 -0.92
C TYR A 50 -9.51 7.98 -2.19
N CYS A 51 -9.75 8.75 -3.25
CA CYS A 51 -8.77 8.87 -4.33
C CYS A 51 -7.57 9.69 -3.83
N GLY A 52 -6.40 9.55 -4.45
CA GLY A 52 -5.19 10.31 -4.08
C GLY A 52 -5.44 11.81 -3.83
N PRO A 53 -6.10 12.55 -4.74
CA PRO A 53 -6.42 13.97 -4.54
C PRO A 53 -7.34 14.26 -3.35
N CYS A 54 -8.33 13.40 -3.06
CA CYS A 54 -9.22 13.63 -1.92
C CYS A 54 -8.59 13.19 -0.59
N GLY A 55 -7.74 12.16 -0.63
CA GLY A 55 -6.99 11.67 0.52
C GLY A 55 -6.03 12.74 1.04
N THR A 56 -5.36 13.47 0.13
CA THR A 56 -4.45 14.58 0.47
C THR A 56 -5.12 15.78 1.14
N GLN A 57 -6.44 15.93 1.07
CA GLN A 57 -7.18 17.02 1.72
C GLN A 57 -7.74 16.63 3.11
N ASN A 58 -7.90 15.33 3.39
CA ASN A 58 -8.55 14.82 4.60
C ASN A 58 -7.60 14.01 5.51
N VAL A 59 -6.47 13.59 4.97
CA VAL A 59 -5.30 13.06 5.68
C VAL A 59 -4.22 14.11 5.51
N TRP A 60 -3.56 14.53 6.59
CA TRP A 60 -2.47 15.50 6.47
C TRP A 60 -1.43 14.98 5.48
N LEU A 61 -1.31 15.63 4.31
CA LEU A 61 -0.25 15.40 3.32
C LEU A 61 0.18 16.70 2.65
N PRO A 62 1.49 16.93 2.49
CA PRO A 62 1.95 17.98 1.62
C PRO A 62 1.85 17.53 0.15
N ASN A 63 0.94 18.19 -0.58
CA ASN A 63 0.97 18.50 -2.01
C ASN A 63 0.00 17.70 -2.94
N PRO A 64 -1.01 18.37 -3.54
CA PRO A 64 -1.97 17.78 -4.48
C PRO A 64 -1.41 17.47 -5.89
N ASN A 65 -0.13 17.74 -6.15
CA ASN A 65 0.51 17.49 -7.46
C ASN A 65 1.24 16.12 -7.52
N LEU A 66 0.80 15.13 -6.75
CA LEU A 66 1.34 13.78 -6.86
C LEU A 66 0.87 13.14 -8.18
N PRO A 67 1.76 12.51 -8.96
CA PRO A 67 1.35 11.72 -10.11
C PRO A 67 0.39 10.63 -9.63
N GLY A 68 -0.66 10.37 -10.43
CA GLY A 68 -1.73 9.42 -10.13
C GLY A 68 -1.26 7.98 -9.86
N PRO A 69 -2.18 7.02 -9.62
CA PRO A 69 -1.81 5.64 -9.31
C PRO A 69 -0.82 5.12 -10.36
N VAL A 70 0.38 4.79 -9.90
CA VAL A 70 1.45 4.30 -10.76
C VAL A 70 1.12 2.85 -11.06
N THR A 71 0.52 2.60 -12.22
CA THR A 71 0.07 1.27 -12.64
C THR A 71 1.20 0.41 -13.21
N GLU A 72 2.40 0.96 -13.40
CA GLU A 72 3.58 0.23 -13.86
C GLU A 72 4.77 0.59 -12.99
N PHE A 73 5.21 -0.38 -12.17
CA PHE A 73 6.33 -0.21 -11.27
C PHE A 73 7.63 -0.72 -11.93
N PRO A 74 8.70 0.08 -11.95
CA PRO A 74 9.97 -0.32 -12.55
C PRO A 74 10.66 -1.39 -11.68
N GLY A 75 10.73 -2.62 -12.19
CA GLY A 75 11.35 -3.74 -11.47
C GLY A 75 11.08 -5.16 -12.01
N GLY A 76 10.21 -5.33 -13.00
CA GLY A 76 9.98 -6.62 -13.67
C GLY A 76 8.95 -7.53 -12.97
N ASP A 77 8.82 -7.45 -11.65
CA ASP A 77 7.73 -8.09 -10.90
C ASP A 77 6.51 -7.17 -10.81
N ARG A 78 5.32 -7.73 -11.00
CA ARG A 78 4.04 -7.01 -10.81
C ARG A 78 3.91 -6.63 -9.34
N GLU A 79 3.57 -5.37 -9.06
CA GLU A 79 3.30 -4.92 -7.69
C GLU A 79 1.81 -4.69 -7.48
N ILE A 80 1.38 -4.99 -6.27
CA ILE A 80 -0.02 -5.02 -5.89
C ILE A 80 -0.20 -4.13 -4.68
N THR A 81 -1.16 -3.22 -4.77
CA THR A 81 -1.47 -2.32 -3.67
C THR A 81 -2.25 -3.04 -2.58
N MET A 82 -1.74 -2.92 -1.35
CA MET A 82 -2.32 -3.47 -0.14
C MET A 82 -2.82 -2.32 0.74
N ALA A 83 -3.88 -2.56 1.51
CA ALA A 83 -4.38 -1.65 2.54
C ALA A 83 -4.31 -2.32 3.92
N LEU A 84 -3.99 -1.54 4.94
CA LEU A 84 -4.10 -1.98 6.34
C LEU A 84 -5.57 -2.21 6.66
N GLU A 85 -5.96 -3.44 6.94
CA GLU A 85 -7.33 -3.80 7.30
C GLU A 85 -7.56 -3.67 8.81
N LYS A 86 -6.65 -4.22 9.63
CA LYS A 86 -6.74 -4.15 11.09
C LYS A 86 -5.42 -4.38 11.80
N ILE A 87 -5.36 -3.91 13.04
CA ILE A 87 -4.28 -4.16 14.00
C ILE A 87 -4.85 -5.07 15.10
N VAL A 88 -4.25 -6.24 15.30
CA VAL A 88 -4.63 -7.17 16.36
C VAL A 88 -3.72 -6.94 17.56
N TRP A 89 -4.33 -6.52 18.66
CA TRP A 89 -3.67 -6.36 19.95
C TRP A 89 -3.84 -7.64 20.76
N SER A 90 -2.72 -8.15 21.27
CA SER A 90 -2.69 -9.26 22.22
C SER A 90 -1.75 -8.93 23.37
N GLU A 91 -1.77 -9.76 24.42
CA GLU A 91 -0.84 -9.67 25.54
C GLU A 91 0.60 -10.01 25.14
N ALA A 92 0.81 -10.62 23.97
CA ALA A 92 2.15 -10.88 23.45
C ALA A 92 2.89 -9.54 23.20
N PRO A 93 4.24 -9.51 23.28
CA PRO A 93 5.00 -8.30 22.98
C PRO A 93 4.75 -7.78 21.57
N GLU A 94 4.68 -8.68 20.61
CA GLU A 94 4.40 -8.39 19.21
C GLU A 94 2.90 -8.13 18.95
N LYS A 95 2.62 -7.39 17.89
CA LYS A 95 1.28 -7.03 17.41
C LYS A 95 1.15 -7.45 15.97
N MET A 96 -0.02 -7.90 15.57
CA MET A 96 -0.23 -8.36 14.21
C MET A 96 -0.96 -7.30 13.38
N LEU A 97 -0.37 -6.93 12.26
CA LEU A 97 -0.99 -6.11 11.23
C LEU A 97 -1.57 -7.03 10.17
N ILE A 98 -2.84 -6.87 9.83
CA ILE A 98 -3.47 -7.59 8.73
C ILE A 98 -3.66 -6.62 7.57
N LEU A 99 -3.09 -6.98 6.43
CA LEU A 99 -3.17 -6.24 5.18
C LEU A 99 -4.08 -7.00 4.22
N ARG A 100 -4.90 -6.28 3.46
CA ARG A 100 -5.72 -6.84 2.38
C ARG A 100 -5.31 -6.28 1.03
N GLU A 101 -5.38 -7.12 0.01
CA GLU A 101 -5.26 -6.70 -1.37
C GLU A 101 -6.44 -5.77 -1.73
N LEU A 102 -6.14 -4.62 -2.35
CA LEU A 102 -7.20 -3.68 -2.74
C LEU A 102 -8.09 -4.23 -3.86
N GLN A 103 -7.48 -4.97 -4.81
CA GLN A 103 -8.10 -5.48 -6.04
C GLN A 103 -8.13 -7.02 -6.07
N GLY A 104 -8.24 -7.68 -4.92
CA GLY A 104 -8.24 -9.13 -4.81
C GLY A 104 -8.76 -9.61 -3.47
N SER A 105 -8.67 -10.92 -3.24
CA SER A 105 -9.17 -11.60 -2.03
C SER A 105 -8.06 -12.00 -1.06
N ARG A 106 -6.80 -11.67 -1.35
CA ARG A 106 -5.66 -12.06 -0.53
C ARG A 106 -5.49 -11.13 0.65
N ARG A 107 -5.12 -11.73 1.77
CA ARG A 107 -4.64 -11.07 2.99
C ARG A 107 -3.22 -11.49 3.28
N LEU A 108 -2.47 -10.63 3.94
CA LEU A 108 -1.15 -10.96 4.44
C LEU A 108 -0.97 -10.35 5.83
N SER A 109 -0.49 -11.14 6.77
CA SER A 109 -0.25 -10.72 8.16
C SER A 109 1.22 -10.44 8.43
N PHE A 110 1.51 -9.32 9.08
CA PHE A 110 2.83 -8.96 9.59
C PHE A 110 2.85 -8.92 11.10
N MET A 111 3.89 -9.49 11.71
CA MET A 111 4.20 -9.23 13.11
C MET A 111 5.02 -7.95 13.21
N THR A 112 4.68 -7.10 14.17
CA THR A 112 5.37 -5.84 14.43
C THR A 112 5.55 -5.62 15.92
N GLY A 113 6.57 -4.86 16.31
CA GLY A 113 6.81 -4.52 17.71
C GLY A 113 5.72 -3.62 18.27
N TYR A 114 5.66 -3.54 19.60
CA TYR A 114 4.73 -2.66 20.30
C TYR A 114 4.86 -1.18 19.87
N PHE A 115 6.09 -0.69 19.70
CA PHE A 115 6.35 0.71 19.36
C PHE A 115 5.87 1.07 17.95
N GLU A 116 6.13 0.20 16.98
CA GLU A 116 5.68 0.37 15.60
C GLU A 116 4.15 0.33 15.50
N ALA A 117 3.50 -0.66 16.13
CA ALA A 117 2.03 -0.73 16.19
C ALA A 117 1.42 0.49 16.89
N SER A 118 2.05 0.96 17.96
CA SER A 118 1.59 2.15 18.69
C SER A 118 1.72 3.42 17.86
N ALA A 119 2.81 3.59 17.11
CA ALA A 119 3.00 4.74 16.22
C ALA A 119 1.91 4.79 15.13
N LEU A 120 1.52 3.62 14.61
CA LEU A 120 0.44 3.47 13.66
C LEU A 120 -0.94 3.75 14.30
N TRP A 121 -1.17 3.21 15.50
CA TRP A 121 -2.42 3.44 16.24
C TRP A 121 -2.71 4.91 16.51
N TRP A 122 -1.71 5.64 17.02
CA TRP A 122 -1.85 7.06 17.29
C TRP A 122 -2.13 7.87 16.02
N PHE A 123 -1.51 7.48 14.90
CA PHE A 123 -1.81 8.06 13.61
C PHE A 123 -3.27 7.79 13.20
N LEU A 124 -3.75 6.55 13.31
CA LEU A 124 -5.13 6.19 12.96
C LEU A 124 -6.17 6.88 13.84
N LYS A 125 -5.86 7.15 15.11
CA LYS A 125 -6.74 7.91 16.02
C LYS A 125 -6.85 9.39 15.66
N GLY A 126 -5.96 9.93 14.83
CA GLY A 126 -6.00 11.33 14.40
C GLY A 126 -5.87 12.35 15.53
N ALA A 127 -5.37 11.93 16.70
CA ALA A 127 -5.21 12.81 17.85
C ALA A 127 -4.04 13.79 17.60
N PRO A 128 -4.18 15.08 17.93
CA PRO A 128 -3.09 16.03 17.80
C PRO A 128 -1.94 15.65 18.74
N ILE A 129 -0.74 15.47 18.18
CA ILE A 129 0.47 15.18 18.94
C ILE A 129 1.31 16.47 19.00
N PRO A 130 1.69 16.94 20.20
CA PRO A 130 2.30 18.27 20.38
C PRO A 130 3.70 18.41 19.75
N ARG A 131 4.38 17.30 19.47
CA ARG A 131 5.65 17.27 18.74
C ARG A 131 5.64 16.17 17.68
N PRO A 132 6.37 16.34 16.56
CA PRO A 132 6.39 15.34 15.49
C PRO A 132 6.90 13.99 16.00
N PRO A 133 6.14 12.90 15.86
CA PRO A 133 6.64 11.54 16.00
C PRO A 133 7.77 11.23 15.01
N THR A 134 8.53 10.17 15.26
CA THR A 134 9.71 9.79 14.45
C THR A 134 9.41 9.73 12.94
N HIS A 135 8.33 9.06 12.55
CA HIS A 135 7.97 8.93 11.12
C HIS A 135 7.55 10.28 10.50
N ASP A 136 6.94 11.19 11.26
CA ASP A 136 6.64 12.54 10.79
C ASP A 136 7.92 13.39 10.66
N ALA A 137 8.83 13.29 11.64
CA ALA A 137 10.13 13.95 11.57
C ALA A 137 10.94 13.46 10.35
N TRP A 138 10.84 12.17 10.02
CA TRP A 138 11.48 11.59 8.84
C TRP A 138 10.86 12.13 7.54
N LEU A 139 9.53 12.12 7.42
CA LEU A 139 8.85 12.71 6.25
C LEU A 139 9.16 14.19 6.09
N ASN A 140 9.18 14.96 7.18
CA ASN A 140 9.57 16.36 7.17
C ASN A 140 11.01 16.55 6.69
N THR A 141 11.92 15.67 7.08
CA THR A 141 13.32 15.67 6.60
C THR A 141 13.39 15.42 5.09
N VAL A 142 12.66 14.42 4.59
CA VAL A 142 12.57 14.11 3.15
C VAL A 142 12.07 15.34 2.37
N VAL A 143 11.00 15.97 2.84
CA VAL A 143 10.43 17.17 2.22
C VAL A 143 11.40 18.36 2.28
N ALA A 144 12.05 18.59 3.41
CA ALA A 144 13.03 19.68 3.57
C ALA A 144 14.22 19.55 2.61
N LEU A 145 14.60 18.32 2.25
CA LEU A 145 15.64 18.03 1.26
C LEU A 145 15.15 18.08 -0.20
N GLY A 146 13.89 18.47 -0.42
CA GLY A 146 13.28 18.62 -1.74
C GLY A 146 12.83 17.31 -2.38
N TRP A 147 12.76 16.22 -1.62
CA TRP A 147 12.26 14.93 -2.08
C TRP A 147 10.80 14.73 -1.66
N LYS A 148 10.12 13.82 -2.35
CA LYS A 148 8.76 13.39 -2.00
C LYS A 148 8.71 11.88 -1.93
N LEU A 149 8.04 11.34 -0.91
CA LEU A 149 7.72 9.93 -0.87
C LEU A 149 6.66 9.63 -1.95
N ARG A 150 6.89 8.62 -2.78
CA ARG A 150 6.01 8.24 -3.89
C ARG A 150 5.27 6.94 -3.64
N SER A 151 5.93 5.96 -3.03
CA SER A 151 5.35 4.69 -2.62
C SER A 151 6.29 3.99 -1.65
N ALA A 152 5.78 2.96 -0.97
CA ALA A 152 6.58 1.96 -0.29
C ALA A 152 6.27 0.58 -0.87
N CYS A 153 7.27 -0.29 -0.98
CA CYS A 153 7.10 -1.62 -1.54
C CYS A 153 7.81 -2.67 -0.69
N VAL A 154 7.09 -3.73 -0.29
CA VAL A 154 7.69 -4.96 0.25
C VAL A 154 7.95 -5.91 -0.92
N TYR A 155 9.22 -6.12 -1.25
CA TYR A 155 9.60 -6.74 -2.53
C TYR A 155 10.18 -8.14 -2.41
N ASP A 156 10.66 -8.54 -1.23
CA ASP A 156 11.27 -9.85 -1.03
C ASP A 156 11.08 -10.37 0.39
N ARG A 157 11.27 -11.67 0.57
CA ARG A 157 11.45 -12.29 1.87
C ARG A 157 12.60 -13.28 1.77
N ARG A 158 13.57 -13.15 2.68
CA ARG A 158 14.71 -14.07 2.78
C ARG A 158 14.67 -14.67 4.17
N GLN A 159 14.55 -16.00 4.23
CA GLN A 159 14.27 -16.71 5.47
C GLN A 159 13.00 -16.15 6.13
N GLU A 160 13.11 -15.65 7.36
CA GLU A 160 11.99 -15.08 8.12
C GLU A 160 11.86 -13.55 7.99
N ASN A 161 12.73 -12.91 7.21
CA ASN A 161 12.79 -11.45 7.15
C ASN A 161 12.26 -10.92 5.81
N PHE A 162 11.21 -10.11 5.88
CA PHE A 162 10.73 -9.34 4.73
C PHE A 162 11.61 -8.11 4.50
N PHE A 163 11.80 -7.76 3.24
CA PHE A 163 12.57 -6.59 2.80
C PHE A 163 11.64 -5.59 2.14
N ALA A 164 11.84 -4.32 2.45
CA ALA A 164 11.02 -3.24 1.92
C ALA A 164 11.87 -2.06 1.48
N GLU A 165 11.34 -1.27 0.55
CA GLU A 165 11.93 -0.01 0.12
C GLU A 165 10.87 1.08 0.12
N ILE A 166 11.31 2.31 0.36
CA ILE A 166 10.55 3.50 0.00
C ILE A 166 11.13 4.11 -1.26
N ARG A 167 10.25 4.64 -2.11
CA ARG A 167 10.63 5.30 -3.37
C ARG A 167 10.44 6.78 -3.22
N LEU A 168 11.55 7.51 -3.29
CA LEU A 168 11.57 8.96 -3.20
C LEU A 168 11.75 9.55 -4.60
N PHE A 169 11.07 10.66 -4.86
CA PHE A 169 11.08 11.32 -6.15
C PHE A 169 11.43 12.80 -6.02
N ARG A 170 12.23 13.29 -6.96
CA ARG A 170 12.57 14.71 -7.13
C ARG A 170 12.78 15.02 -8.61
N GLY A 171 11.84 15.76 -9.21
CA GLY A 171 11.94 16.20 -10.60
C GLY A 171 11.67 15.07 -11.60
N GLN A 172 12.71 14.40 -12.08
CA GLN A 172 12.64 13.17 -12.89
C GLN A 172 13.47 12.04 -12.25
N THR A 173 14.11 12.32 -11.11
CA THR A 173 14.97 11.37 -10.41
C THR A 173 14.15 10.61 -9.39
N GLU A 174 14.26 9.29 -9.43
CA GLU A 174 13.75 8.39 -8.40
C GLU A 174 14.92 7.72 -7.69
N VAL A 175 14.85 7.66 -6.36
CA VAL A 175 15.80 6.90 -5.54
C VAL A 175 15.04 5.95 -4.63
N LYS A 176 15.64 4.78 -4.41
CA LYS A 176 15.11 3.74 -3.54
C LYS A 176 15.90 3.73 -2.24
N VAL A 177 15.21 3.71 -1.11
CA VAL A 177 15.83 3.61 0.22
C VAL A 177 15.29 2.35 0.88
N GLU A 178 16.18 1.42 1.20
CA GLU A 178 15.81 0.20 1.92
C GLU A 178 15.39 0.54 3.35
N VAL A 179 14.27 -0.02 3.79
CA VAL A 179 13.68 0.19 5.12
C VAL A 179 13.08 -1.12 5.63
N ARG A 180 12.78 -1.18 6.93
CA ARG A 180 12.01 -2.31 7.48
C ARG A 180 10.57 -2.26 6.95
N PRO A 181 9.88 -3.41 6.78
CA PRO A 181 8.49 -3.46 6.35
C PRO A 181 7.52 -2.62 7.21
N SER A 182 7.72 -2.61 8.53
CA SER A 182 6.91 -1.79 9.44
C SER A 182 7.08 -0.29 9.18
N ASP A 183 8.31 0.16 8.94
CA ASP A 183 8.60 1.56 8.62
C ASP A 183 8.04 1.95 7.26
N ALA A 184 8.19 1.09 6.24
CA ALA A 184 7.55 1.26 4.93
C ALA A 184 6.03 1.45 5.05
N LEU A 185 5.38 0.59 5.84
CA LEU A 185 3.94 0.65 6.08
C LEU A 185 3.52 1.95 6.78
N ILE A 186 4.20 2.34 7.87
CA ILE A 186 3.86 3.56 8.62
C ILE A 186 4.11 4.79 7.75
N LEU A 187 5.24 4.87 7.05
CA LEU A 187 5.53 5.99 6.16
C LEU A 187 4.52 6.08 5.01
N ALA A 188 4.15 4.95 4.39
CA ALA A 188 3.19 4.96 3.29
C ALA A 188 1.82 5.46 3.75
N LEU A 189 1.35 4.99 4.91
CA LEU A 189 0.06 5.42 5.47
C LEU A 189 0.09 6.89 5.91
N ARG A 190 1.16 7.33 6.58
CA ARG A 190 1.32 8.74 6.99
C ARG A 190 1.47 9.68 5.81
N ALA A 191 2.15 9.25 4.75
CA ALA A 191 2.29 10.00 3.51
C ALA A 191 1.16 9.74 2.49
N GLY A 192 0.14 8.94 2.87
CA GLY A 192 -0.98 8.50 2.03
C GLY A 192 -0.59 8.17 0.60
N VAL A 193 0.54 7.50 0.45
CA VAL A 193 1.04 6.95 -0.81
C VAL A 193 0.71 5.46 -0.89
N PRO A 194 0.76 4.84 -2.08
CA PRO A 194 0.56 3.41 -2.22
C PRO A 194 1.56 2.60 -1.37
N LEU A 195 1.03 1.63 -0.63
CA LEU A 195 1.77 0.53 -0.03
C LEU A 195 1.65 -0.69 -0.95
N CYS A 196 2.77 -1.12 -1.51
CA CYS A 196 2.83 -2.16 -2.51
C CYS A 196 3.52 -3.41 -1.99
N PHE A 197 3.17 -4.53 -2.60
CA PHE A 197 3.82 -5.82 -2.41
C PHE A 197 4.07 -6.44 -3.77
N THR A 198 5.23 -7.05 -3.97
CA THR A 198 5.47 -7.81 -5.22
C THR A 198 4.57 -9.04 -5.28
N GLU A 199 4.15 -9.40 -6.49
CA GLU A 199 3.36 -10.60 -6.76
C GLU A 199 4.08 -11.84 -6.21
N LYS A 200 5.40 -11.91 -6.35
CA LYS A 200 6.24 -12.97 -5.74
C LYS A 200 5.97 -13.12 -4.24
N VAL A 201 5.97 -12.01 -3.48
CA VAL A 201 5.73 -12.03 -2.04
C VAL A 201 4.29 -12.44 -1.73
N LEU A 202 3.30 -11.89 -2.45
CA LEU A 202 1.90 -12.20 -2.20
C LEU A 202 1.50 -13.62 -2.62
N ALA A 203 2.09 -14.16 -3.69
CA ALA A 203 1.84 -15.53 -4.12
C ALA A 203 2.39 -16.55 -3.10
N ALA A 204 3.50 -16.24 -2.46
CA ALA A 204 4.14 -17.13 -1.48
C ALA A 204 3.53 -17.02 -0.07
N TYR A 205 3.09 -15.83 0.35
CA TYR A 205 2.72 -15.56 1.74
C TYR A 205 1.32 -14.95 1.92
N GLY A 206 0.64 -14.61 0.83
CA GLY A 206 -0.75 -14.17 0.86
C GLY A 206 -1.70 -15.35 1.06
N VAL A 207 -2.70 -15.17 1.90
CA VAL A 207 -3.78 -16.13 2.15
C VAL A 207 -5.06 -15.56 1.54
N SER A 208 -5.67 -16.27 0.59
CA SER A 208 -6.99 -15.91 0.08
C SER A 208 -8.08 -16.33 1.06
N ASP A 209 -9.16 -15.56 1.16
CA ASP A 209 -10.38 -16.06 1.77
C ASP A 209 -10.83 -17.37 1.10
N PRO A 210 -11.43 -18.31 1.84
CA PRO A 210 -12.20 -19.37 1.20
C PRO A 210 -13.27 -18.71 0.32
N GLU A 211 -13.40 -19.21 -0.91
CA GLU A 211 -14.46 -18.77 -1.82
C GLU A 211 -15.80 -18.97 -1.10
N PRO A 212 -16.68 -17.96 -1.04
CA PRO A 212 -17.99 -18.15 -0.43
C PRO A 212 -18.72 -19.30 -1.16
N PRO A 213 -19.42 -20.18 -0.42
CA PRO A 213 -20.06 -21.37 -0.98
C PRO A 213 -21.12 -21.04 -2.04
#